data_AF-A0AA51G610-F1
#
_entry.id   AF-A0AA51G610-F1
#
_cell.length_a   1.000
_cell.length_b   1.000
_cell.length_c   1.000
_cell.angle_alpha   90.00
_cell.angle_beta   90.00
_cell.angle_gamma   90.00
#
_symmetry.space_group_name_H-M   'P 1'
#
loop_
_entity.id
_entity.type
_entity.pdbx_description
1 polymer ?
#
loop_
_entity_poly.entity_id
_entity_poly.type
_entity_poly.pdbx_seq_one_letter_code
_entity_poly.pdbx_strand_id
1 'polypeptide(L)'
;ANRNTLDGFLLYLEGVVLKKLDLRSQAVTVLQAAVAASPTLWAAWVELAGLANEYEALDSLQLPKHWMMYFFAAHAFVELKLSEQALEAYSFLATAGFEKSTYITAQMAIAHHDRRG
;
A
#
# COMPACT_ATOMS: atom_id res chain seq x y z
N ALA A 1 24.78 17.52 -18.52
CA ALA A 1 24.51 16.49 -17.50
C ALA A 1 23.00 16.37 -17.32
N ASN A 2 22.34 15.42 -17.99
CA ASN A 2 20.91 15.17 -17.78
C ASN A 2 20.76 14.36 -16.50
N ARG A 3 20.35 15.01 -15.40
CA ARG A 3 19.86 14.28 -14.24
C ARG A 3 18.47 13.74 -14.60
N ASN A 4 18.48 12.48 -15.03
CA ASN A 4 17.37 11.54 -15.08
C ASN A 4 16.45 11.70 -13.86
N THR A 5 15.31 12.35 -14.02
CA THR A 5 14.20 12.20 -13.08
C THR A 5 13.38 11.01 -13.57
N LEU A 6 13.44 9.89 -12.84
CA LEU A 6 12.56 8.75 -13.10
C LEU A 6 11.10 9.18 -12.86
N ASP A 7 10.19 8.77 -13.73
CA ASP A 7 8.75 8.94 -13.48
C ASP A 7 8.25 7.94 -12.43
N GLY A 8 7.00 8.08 -11.98
CA GLY A 8 6.45 7.21 -10.93
C GLY A 8 6.42 5.72 -11.28
N PHE A 9 6.35 5.35 -12.57
CA PHE A 9 6.38 3.94 -13.00
C PHE A 9 7.79 3.37 -12.97
N LEU A 10 8.78 4.16 -13.40
CA LEU A 10 10.19 3.76 -13.32
C LEU A 10 10.68 3.69 -11.87
N LEU A 11 10.25 4.61 -11.02
CA LEU A 11 10.50 4.54 -9.56
C LEU A 11 9.86 3.27 -8.97
N TYR A 12 8.63 2.93 -9.35
CA TYR A 12 8.02 1.67 -8.92
C TYR A 12 8.85 0.45 -9.32
N LEU A 13 9.31 0.39 -10.58
CA LEU A 13 10.14 -0.72 -11.06
C LEU A 13 11.47 -0.82 -10.31
N GLU A 14 12.13 0.32 -10.07
CA GLU A 14 13.34 0.39 -9.26
C GLU A 14 13.10 -0.13 -7.84
N GLY A 15 12.01 0.32 -7.19
CA GLY A 15 11.60 -0.16 -5.87
C GLY A 15 11.40 -1.68 -5.81
N VAL A 16 10.75 -2.27 -6.81
CA VAL A 16 10.59 -3.73 -6.95
C VAL A 16 11.94 -4.44 -7.09
N VAL A 17 12.85 -3.90 -7.90
CA VAL A 17 14.20 -4.47 -8.07
C VAL A 17 14.99 -4.39 -6.76
N LEU A 18 14.98 -3.24 -6.08
CA LEU A 18 15.64 -3.06 -4.79
C LEU A 18 15.11 -4.04 -3.73
N LYS A 19 13.78 -4.22 -3.67
CA LYS A 19 13.14 -5.22 -2.79
C LYS A 19 13.63 -6.63 -3.09
N LYS A 20 13.72 -7.02 -4.37
CA LYS A 20 14.23 -8.34 -4.78
C LYS A 20 15.71 -8.55 -4.47
N LEU A 21 16.48 -7.47 -4.38
CA LEU A 21 17.89 -7.49 -3.96
C LEU A 21 18.07 -7.40 -2.43
N ASP A 22 16.98 -7.48 -1.66
CA ASP A 22 16.96 -7.37 -0.19
C ASP A 22 17.40 -5.98 0.35
N LEU A 23 17.46 -4.96 -0.51
CA LEU A 23 17.81 -3.59 -0.15
C LEU A 23 16.57 -2.82 0.38
N ARG A 24 15.97 -3.33 1.46
CA ARG A 24 14.63 -2.92 1.95
C ARG A 24 14.48 -1.42 2.20
N SER A 25 15.39 -0.77 2.94
CA SER A 25 15.28 0.67 3.25
C SER A 25 15.33 1.55 1.99
N GLN A 26 16.12 1.14 0.99
CA GLN A 26 16.17 1.82 -0.30
C GLN A 26 14.87 1.60 -1.08
N ALA A 27 14.36 0.36 -1.10
CA ALA A 27 13.09 0.04 -1.73
C ALA A 27 11.94 0.89 -1.14
N VAL A 28 11.88 1.04 0.18
CA VAL A 28 10.87 1.85 0.87
C VAL A 28 10.98 3.31 0.51
N THR A 29 12.19 3.86 0.47
CA THR A 29 12.45 5.24 0.05
C THR A 29 11.97 5.48 -1.38
N VAL A 30 12.32 4.59 -2.31
CA VAL A 30 11.97 4.71 -3.72
C VAL A 30 10.48 4.48 -3.96
N LEU A 31 9.84 3.54 -3.27
CA LEU A 31 8.40 3.30 -3.39
C LEU A 31 7.56 4.45 -2.82
N GLN A 32 8.01 5.12 -1.75
CA GLN A 32 7.39 6.37 -1.28
C GLN A 32 7.46 7.46 -2.37
N ALA A 33 8.61 7.59 -3.05
CA ALA A 33 8.74 8.50 -4.18
C ALA A 33 7.82 8.10 -5.35
N ALA A 34 7.68 6.81 -5.63
CA ALA A 34 6.79 6.30 -6.68
C ALA A 34 5.32 6.65 -6.41
N VAL A 35 4.82 6.40 -5.20
CA VAL A 35 3.44 6.74 -4.84
C VAL A 35 3.20 8.25 -4.76
N ALA A 36 4.22 9.05 -4.42
CA ALA A 36 4.12 10.50 -4.47
C ALA A 36 4.04 11.03 -5.91
N ALA A 37 4.82 10.44 -6.84
CA ALA A 37 4.83 10.83 -8.25
C ALA A 37 3.59 10.34 -9.02
N SER A 38 3.11 9.13 -8.71
CA SER A 38 1.95 8.51 -9.34
C SER A 38 0.99 7.91 -8.30
N PRO A 39 0.20 8.74 -7.57
CA PRO A 39 -0.63 8.27 -6.46
C PRO A 39 -1.71 7.25 -6.82
N THR A 40 -2.12 7.17 -8.08
CA THR A 40 -3.11 6.19 -8.58
C THR A 40 -2.49 4.86 -8.99
N LEU A 41 -1.16 4.71 -8.96
CA LEU A 41 -0.48 3.44 -9.24
C LEU A 41 -0.62 2.48 -8.05
N TRP A 42 -1.71 1.72 -8.00
CA TRP A 42 -2.03 0.82 -6.88
C TRP A 42 -0.91 -0.19 -6.57
N ALA A 43 -0.26 -0.73 -7.59
CA ALA A 43 0.81 -1.71 -7.40
C ALA A 43 1.97 -1.20 -6.53
N ALA A 44 2.30 0.10 -6.60
CA ALA A 44 3.34 0.69 -5.76
C ALA A 44 2.94 0.75 -4.27
N TRP A 45 1.66 1.03 -3.99
CA TRP A 45 1.12 1.00 -2.63
C TRP A 45 1.10 -0.41 -2.03
N VAL A 46 0.75 -1.43 -2.81
CA VAL A 46 0.76 -2.83 -2.38
C VAL A 46 2.18 -3.29 -2.04
N GLU A 47 3.16 -3.00 -2.91
CA GLU A 47 4.56 -3.34 -2.64
C GLU A 47 5.09 -2.66 -1.37
N LEU A 48 4.72 -1.38 -1.17
CA LEU A 48 5.08 -0.62 0.03
C LEU A 48 4.43 -1.18 1.29
N ALA A 49 3.16 -1.59 1.24
CA ALA A 49 2.45 -2.18 2.38
C ALA A 49 3.14 -3.47 2.87
N GLY A 50 3.55 -4.33 1.94
CA GLY A 50 4.29 -5.56 2.28
C GLY A 50 5.63 -5.28 2.95
N LEU A 51 6.33 -4.20 2.57
CA LEU A 51 7.58 -3.79 3.22
C LEU A 51 7.35 -3.18 4.60
N ALA A 52 6.30 -2.39 4.78
CA ALA A 52 5.98 -1.77 6.06
C ALA A 52 5.63 -2.83 7.13
N ASN A 53 4.96 -3.91 6.74
CA ASN A 53 4.70 -5.03 7.64
C ASN A 53 5.97 -5.71 8.16
N GLU A 54 7.06 -5.68 7.36
CA GLU A 54 8.28 -6.43 7.65
C GLU A 54 9.43 -5.56 8.19
N TYR A 55 9.46 -4.26 7.88
CA TYR A 55 10.68 -3.46 8.01
C TYR A 55 10.47 -2.03 8.53
N GLU A 56 9.36 -1.34 8.20
CA GLU A 56 9.03 0.00 8.75
C GLU A 56 7.60 0.12 9.28
N ALA A 57 7.44 0.68 10.48
CA ALA A 57 6.11 1.00 10.98
C ALA A 57 5.35 1.96 10.04
N LEU A 58 4.05 1.72 9.84
CA LEU A 58 3.21 2.53 8.96
C LEU A 58 3.30 4.04 9.24
N ASP A 59 3.37 4.42 10.51
CA ASP A 59 3.43 5.83 10.95
C ASP A 59 4.74 6.54 10.57
N SER A 60 5.78 5.78 10.20
CA SER A 60 7.06 6.35 9.76
C SER A 60 7.07 6.73 8.28
N LEU A 61 6.12 6.21 7.50
CA LEU A 61 6.04 6.44 6.06
C LEU A 61 5.59 7.87 5.74
N GLN A 62 6.30 8.51 4.82
CA GLN A 62 6.00 9.81 4.25
C GLN A 62 5.13 9.63 3.00
N LEU A 63 3.81 9.59 3.20
CA LEU A 63 2.82 9.31 2.16
C LEU A 63 2.15 10.60 1.64
N PRO A 64 1.82 10.68 0.34
CA PRO A 64 1.11 11.84 -0.21
C PRO A 64 -0.31 11.94 0.34
N LYS A 65 -0.81 13.17 0.51
CA LYS A 65 -2.22 13.44 0.86
C LYS A 65 -3.12 13.17 -0.34
N HIS A 66 -3.53 11.92 -0.52
CA HIS A 66 -4.33 11.46 -1.64
C HIS A 66 -5.33 10.39 -1.18
N TRP A 67 -6.50 10.28 -1.84
CA TRP A 67 -7.56 9.35 -1.44
C TRP A 67 -7.15 7.87 -1.50
N MET A 68 -6.15 7.54 -2.31
CA MET A 68 -5.57 6.19 -2.35
C MET A 68 -4.95 5.76 -1.01
N MET A 69 -4.63 6.71 -0.11
CA MET A 69 -4.15 6.41 1.23
C MET A 69 -5.17 5.60 2.05
N TYR A 70 -6.48 5.79 1.80
CA TYR A 70 -7.52 5.00 2.48
C TYR A 70 -7.49 3.52 2.06
N PHE A 71 -7.26 3.25 0.78
CA PHE A 71 -7.08 1.88 0.27
C PHE A 71 -5.78 1.26 0.80
N PHE A 72 -4.71 2.04 0.83
CA PHE A 72 -3.43 1.61 1.40
C PHE A 72 -3.56 1.22 2.87
N ALA A 73 -4.18 2.07 3.71
CA ALA A 73 -4.35 1.79 5.13
C ALA A 73 -5.17 0.50 5.36
N ALA A 74 -6.30 0.36 4.67
CA ALA A 74 -7.15 -0.83 4.76
C ALA A 74 -6.40 -2.11 4.35
N HIS A 75 -5.61 -2.05 3.28
CA HIS A 75 -4.81 -3.17 2.81
C HIS A 75 -3.65 -3.51 3.77
N ALA A 76 -2.93 -2.49 4.25
CA ALA A 76 -1.86 -2.67 5.22
C ALA A 76 -2.35 -3.31 6.53
N PHE A 77 -3.56 -2.97 6.99
CA PHE A 77 -4.15 -3.64 8.16
C PHE A 77 -4.43 -5.12 7.92
N VAL A 78 -4.78 -5.54 6.70
CA VAL A 78 -4.91 -6.97 6.37
C VAL A 78 -3.54 -7.67 6.44
N GLU A 79 -2.50 -7.07 5.88
CA GLU A 79 -1.13 -7.62 5.91
C GLU A 79 -0.59 -7.74 7.34
N LEU A 80 -0.89 -6.75 8.20
CA LEU A 80 -0.53 -6.71 9.62
C LEU A 80 -1.41 -7.59 10.52
N LYS A 81 -2.39 -8.32 9.96
CA LYS A 81 -3.36 -9.15 10.70
C LYS A 81 -4.21 -8.36 11.71
N LEU A 82 -4.44 -7.09 11.44
CA LEU A 82 -5.30 -6.20 12.22
C LEU A 82 -6.73 -6.23 11.66
N SER A 83 -7.40 -7.37 11.82
CA SER A 83 -8.68 -7.66 11.14
C SER A 83 -9.80 -6.66 11.46
N GLU A 84 -9.92 -6.19 12.70
CA GLU A 84 -10.97 -5.21 13.06
C GLU A 84 -10.74 -3.87 12.36
N GLN A 85 -9.50 -3.35 12.39
CA GLN A 85 -9.12 -2.11 11.73
C GLN A 85 -9.27 -2.22 10.21
N ALA A 86 -8.91 -3.36 9.63
CA ALA A 86 -9.13 -3.63 8.20
C ALA A 86 -10.62 -3.61 7.85
N LEU A 87 -11.46 -4.29 8.63
CA LEU A 87 -12.91 -4.33 8.41
C LEU A 87 -13.55 -2.95 8.55
N GLU A 88 -13.16 -2.16 9.55
CA GLU A 88 -13.62 -0.79 9.72
C GLU A 88 -13.22 0.08 8.52
N ALA A 89 -11.95 0.04 8.11
CA ALA A 89 -11.45 0.83 6.99
C ALA A 89 -12.09 0.44 5.64
N TYR A 90 -12.30 -0.85 5.37
CA TYR A 90 -13.00 -1.28 4.16
C TYR A 90 -14.50 -0.99 4.20
N SER A 91 -15.14 -1.04 5.38
CA SER A 91 -16.54 -0.63 5.54
C SER A 91 -16.72 0.88 5.27
N PHE A 92 -15.77 1.70 5.71
CA PHE A 92 -15.73 3.12 5.36
C PHE A 92 -15.64 3.32 3.84
N LEU A 93 -14.74 2.60 3.15
CA LEU A 93 -14.63 2.69 1.69
C LEU A 93 -15.91 2.22 0.97
N ALA A 94 -16.53 1.14 1.44
CA ALA A 94 -17.80 0.67 0.90
C ALA A 94 -18.90 1.74 1.03
N THR A 95 -19.04 2.36 2.20
CA THR A 95 -20.04 3.43 2.41
C THR A 95 -19.72 4.72 1.65
N ALA A 96 -18.45 4.94 1.28
CA ALA A 96 -18.01 6.06 0.44
C ALA A 96 -18.28 5.87 -1.07
N GLY A 97 -19.01 4.82 -1.48
CA GLY A 97 -19.41 4.58 -2.88
C GLY A 97 -18.64 3.48 -3.60
N PHE A 98 -17.84 2.67 -2.87
CA PHE A 98 -17.13 1.52 -3.42
C PHE A 98 -17.77 0.17 -3.01
N GLU A 99 -19.03 0.15 -2.60
CA GLU A 99 -19.73 -1.04 -2.12
C GLU A 99 -19.82 -2.18 -3.15
N LYS A 100 -19.67 -1.87 -4.45
CA LYS A 100 -19.65 -2.85 -5.55
C LYS A 100 -18.24 -3.28 -5.97
N SER A 101 -17.21 -2.80 -5.28
CA SER A 101 -15.82 -3.15 -5.58
C SER A 101 -15.54 -4.60 -5.17
N THR A 102 -15.30 -5.47 -6.17
CA THR A 102 -14.95 -6.88 -5.93
C THR A 102 -13.67 -7.02 -5.11
N TYR A 103 -12.73 -6.09 -5.26
CA TYR A 103 -11.52 -6.03 -4.45
C TYR A 103 -11.84 -5.82 -2.97
N ILE A 104 -12.69 -4.83 -2.64
CA ILE A 104 -13.07 -4.55 -1.25
C ILE A 104 -13.83 -5.75 -0.66
N THR A 105 -14.78 -6.31 -1.40
CA THR A 105 -15.51 -7.50 -0.95
C THR A 105 -14.58 -8.68 -0.64
N ALA A 106 -13.60 -8.93 -1.50
CA ALA A 106 -12.62 -10.01 -1.29
C ALA A 106 -11.75 -9.75 -0.05
N GLN A 107 -11.28 -8.52 0.14
CA GLN A 107 -10.44 -8.16 1.29
C GLN A 107 -11.21 -8.24 2.62
N MET A 108 -12.47 -7.81 2.65
CA MET A 108 -13.33 -7.98 3.82
C MET A 108 -13.57 -9.47 4.15
N ALA A 109 -13.73 -10.31 3.13
CA ALA A 109 -13.87 -11.76 3.32
C ALA A 109 -12.61 -12.38 3.94
N ILE A 110 -11.41 -11.96 3.48
CA ILE A 110 -10.12 -12.37 4.08
C ILE A 110 -10.04 -11.92 5.54
N ALA A 111 -10.29 -10.65 5.83
CA ALA A 111 -10.23 -10.12 7.21
C ALA A 111 -11.23 -10.81 8.15
N HIS A 112 -12.45 -11.12 7.68
CA HIS A 112 -13.42 -11.90 8.45
C HIS A 112 -12.97 -13.34 8.71
N HIS A 113 -12.29 -13.97 7.75
CA HIS A 113 -11.74 -15.31 7.93
C HIS A 113 -10.60 -15.29 8.96
N ASP A 114 -9.65 -14.36 8.81
CA ASP A 114 -8.50 -14.21 9.71
C ASP A 114 -8.91 -13.87 11.14
N ARG A 115 -10.02 -13.14 11.34
CA ARG A 115 -10.57 -12.88 12.68
C ARG A 115 -11.07 -14.14 13.40
N ARG A 116 -11.48 -15.17 12.66
CA ARG A 116 -12.09 -16.40 13.21
C ARG A 116 -11.07 -17.48 13.56
N GLY A 117 -9.89 -17.43 12.96
CA GLY A 117 -8.77 -18.32 13.27
C GLY A 117 -8.01 -17.84 14.49
#